data_AF-A0A3D0QWU0-F1
#
_entry.id   AF-A0A3D0QWU0-F1
#
_cell.length_a   1.000
_cell.length_b   1.000
_cell.length_c   1.000
_cell.angle_alpha   90.00
_cell.angle_beta   90.00
_cell.angle_gamma   90.00
#
_symmetry.space_group_name_H-M   'P 1'
#
loop_
_entity.id
_entity.type
_entity.pdbx_description
1 polymer ?
#
loop_
_entity_poly.entity_id
_entity_poly.type
_entity_poly.pdbx_seq_one_letter_code
_entity_poly.pdbx_strand_id
1 'polypeptide(L)'
;MTRTGHGEGHEDSTTADTTADTPTDTAAAAPGDTAGAHAPAAGGGDDTGSTAADPHPLLREAPSTVALLADERDFTAMRHHPPYAGIADHAAYLRVMEQLLRTLTAQGVHTTLALFDPARFEAYCADARLDPGSAGSRTRYTADVAAAGATVPYDGQPLEQLLPVLLDASDRRADLEHATLLLATAGDCATCGADIGHAAYARAAEALMRLAEAAGPGEHHLVCTVPAGDVQLSAALHARSGDGEGDGMLL
;
A
#
# COMPACT_ATOMS: atom_id res chain seq x y z
N MET A 1 -30.43 13.81 45.99
CA MET A 1 -31.84 13.62 46.38
C MET A 1 -32.68 13.49 45.12
N THR A 2 -33.20 12.27 44.88
CA THR A 2 -34.46 11.91 44.18
C THR A 2 -34.79 12.60 42.85
N ARG A 3 -35.11 11.92 41.73
CA ARG A 3 -36.00 10.75 41.61
C ARG A 3 -36.01 10.22 40.16
N THR A 4 -36.09 8.89 39.99
CA THR A 4 -36.84 8.06 38.98
C THR A 4 -36.75 8.39 37.48
N GLY A 5 -36.49 7.46 36.54
CA GLY A 5 -36.66 6.00 36.54
C GLY A 5 -38.02 5.58 35.96
N HIS A 6 -38.04 5.11 34.71
CA HIS A 6 -39.02 4.27 33.97
C HIS A 6 -38.51 4.18 32.52
N GLY A 7 -38.43 3.07 31.81
CA GLY A 7 -38.85 1.68 32.01
C GLY A 7 -38.81 1.00 30.63
N GLU A 8 -38.24 -0.20 30.60
CA GLU A 8 -38.58 -1.41 29.82
C GLU A 8 -39.70 -1.27 28.78
N GLY A 9 -39.69 -1.82 27.57
CA GLY A 9 -38.99 -2.96 26.97
C GLY A 9 -39.91 -3.54 25.90
N HIS A 10 -39.40 -4.12 24.81
CA HIS A 10 -40.06 -5.22 24.10
C HIS A 10 -39.11 -5.87 23.08
N GLU A 11 -38.68 -7.08 23.41
CA GLU A 11 -38.24 -8.12 22.48
C GLU A 11 -39.49 -8.87 22.00
N ASP A 12 -39.62 -9.14 20.70
CA ASP A 12 -40.08 -10.42 20.14
C ASP A 12 -40.06 -10.32 18.61
N SER A 13 -39.20 -11.08 17.94
CA SER A 13 -39.51 -12.41 17.36
C SER A 13 -40.27 -12.31 16.03
N THR A 14 -39.64 -12.80 14.95
CA THR A 14 -40.25 -13.79 14.03
C THR A 14 -39.18 -14.30 13.06
N THR A 15 -38.88 -15.58 13.22
CA THR A 15 -38.20 -16.50 12.30
C THR A 15 -39.19 -17.05 11.26
N ALA A 16 -38.73 -17.23 10.02
CA ALA A 16 -39.18 -18.22 9.02
C ALA A 16 -38.17 -18.12 7.86
N ASP A 17 -37.20 -19.02 7.69
CA ASP A 17 -37.30 -20.43 7.27
C ASP A 17 -38.18 -20.64 6.03
N THR A 18 -37.55 -20.86 4.88
CA THR A 18 -38.13 -21.61 3.76
C THR A 18 -37.01 -22.37 3.07
N THR A 19 -37.23 -23.67 3.06
CA THR A 19 -36.38 -24.77 2.63
C THR A 19 -36.45 -25.00 1.11
N ALA A 20 -35.33 -25.49 0.58
CA ALA A 20 -35.11 -26.44 -0.50
C ALA A 20 -36.19 -26.67 -1.58
N ASP A 21 -35.76 -26.66 -2.85
CA ASP A 21 -35.97 -27.85 -3.69
C ASP A 21 -34.91 -28.00 -4.81
N THR A 22 -34.82 -29.23 -5.31
CA THR A 22 -33.65 -29.95 -5.83
C THR A 22 -33.71 -30.08 -7.38
N PRO A 23 -32.91 -30.93 -8.07
CA PRO A 23 -32.35 -30.63 -9.39
C PRO A 23 -33.17 -31.27 -10.52
N THR A 24 -32.77 -31.05 -11.77
CA THR A 24 -33.20 -31.93 -12.88
C THR A 24 -32.01 -32.30 -13.74
N ASP A 25 -31.75 -33.60 -13.70
CA ASP A 25 -30.85 -34.41 -14.48
C ASP A 25 -31.39 -34.56 -15.92
N THR A 26 -30.51 -34.64 -16.92
CA THR A 26 -30.83 -35.25 -18.21
C THR A 26 -29.60 -35.97 -18.74
N ALA A 27 -29.71 -37.29 -18.75
CA ALA A 27 -28.77 -38.29 -19.23
C ALA A 27 -28.81 -38.50 -20.76
N ALA A 28 -27.70 -39.00 -21.31
CA ALA A 28 -27.58 -40.12 -22.28
C ALA A 28 -26.17 -40.09 -22.93
N ALA A 29 -25.20 -40.93 -22.55
CA ALA A 29 -25.00 -42.36 -22.85
C ALA A 29 -24.32 -42.66 -24.23
N ALA A 30 -22.98 -42.85 -24.19
CA ALA A 30 -22.08 -43.96 -24.67
C ALA A 30 -22.29 -44.62 -26.08
N PRO A 31 -21.41 -45.53 -26.63
CA PRO A 31 -20.22 -46.20 -26.05
C PRO A 31 -18.98 -46.50 -26.99
N GLY A 32 -17.91 -47.05 -26.38
CA GLY A 32 -16.92 -48.02 -26.95
C GLY A 32 -15.76 -47.47 -27.81
N ASP A 33 -14.51 -47.95 -27.78
CA ASP A 33 -13.99 -49.25 -27.30
C ASP A 33 -12.43 -49.29 -27.24
N THR A 34 -11.91 -50.15 -26.35
CA THR A 34 -10.62 -50.90 -26.34
C THR A 34 -9.21 -50.27 -26.35
N ALA A 35 -8.49 -50.61 -25.25
CA ALA A 35 -7.22 -51.35 -25.18
C ALA A 35 -5.88 -50.72 -25.62
N GLY A 36 -4.91 -50.73 -24.69
CA GLY A 36 -3.49 -50.53 -25.02
C GLY A 36 -2.60 -50.29 -23.80
N ALA A 37 -2.34 -51.33 -23.02
CA ALA A 37 -1.32 -51.33 -21.99
C ALA A 37 0.09 -51.22 -22.61
N HIS A 38 0.88 -50.23 -22.20
CA HIS A 38 2.33 -50.29 -22.22
C HIS A 38 2.90 -49.37 -21.15
N ALA A 39 3.33 -49.98 -20.05
CA ALA A 39 4.33 -49.40 -19.17
C ALA A 39 5.69 -49.43 -19.88
N PRO A 40 6.55 -48.42 -19.66
CA PRO A 40 7.97 -48.67 -19.59
C PRO A 40 8.55 -48.30 -18.22
N ALA A 41 9.57 -49.08 -17.90
CA ALA A 41 10.37 -49.16 -16.71
C ALA A 41 10.87 -47.85 -16.12
N ALA A 42 11.05 -47.91 -14.80
CA ALA A 42 11.89 -47.04 -14.02
C ALA A 42 13.35 -47.01 -14.53
N GLY A 43 13.85 -45.79 -14.68
CA GLY A 43 15.25 -45.36 -14.52
C GLY A 43 15.15 -43.88 -14.13
N GLY A 44 15.74 -43.35 -13.07
CA GLY A 44 16.99 -43.71 -12.43
C GLY A 44 17.90 -42.49 -12.57
N GLY A 45 17.87 -41.60 -11.58
CA GLY A 45 18.97 -40.72 -11.16
C GLY A 45 19.34 -39.51 -12.04
N ASP A 46 19.42 -38.37 -11.37
CA ASP A 46 20.32 -37.23 -11.57
C ASP A 46 20.20 -36.41 -12.87
N ASP A 47 19.66 -35.18 -12.78
CA ASP A 47 20.50 -34.07 -12.32
C ASP A 47 19.62 -32.83 -12.08
N THR A 48 19.46 -32.49 -10.80
CA THR A 48 19.00 -31.19 -10.33
C THR A 48 20.05 -30.14 -10.67
N GLY A 49 19.92 -29.57 -11.86
CA GLY A 49 20.61 -28.35 -12.27
C GLY A 49 19.60 -27.40 -12.88
N SER A 50 18.74 -26.80 -12.05
CA SER A 50 18.06 -25.57 -12.47
C SER A 50 19.14 -24.52 -12.63
N THR A 51 19.76 -24.47 -13.81
CA THR A 51 20.63 -23.38 -14.24
C THR A 51 19.82 -22.12 -14.02
N ALA A 52 20.17 -21.33 -13.00
CA ALA A 52 19.59 -20.01 -12.81
C ALA A 52 19.83 -19.29 -14.13
N ALA A 53 18.79 -19.19 -14.96
CA ALA A 53 18.88 -18.50 -16.22
C ALA A 53 19.37 -17.10 -15.89
N ASP A 54 20.46 -16.67 -16.53
CA ASP A 54 20.95 -15.32 -16.31
C ASP A 54 19.79 -14.35 -16.52
N PRO A 55 19.51 -13.48 -15.54
CA PRO A 55 18.37 -12.58 -15.63
C PRO A 55 18.47 -11.77 -16.93
N HIS A 56 17.35 -11.70 -17.65
CA HIS A 56 17.28 -11.00 -18.93
C HIS A 56 17.83 -9.58 -18.79
N PRO A 57 18.65 -9.06 -19.73
CA PRO A 57 19.29 -7.75 -19.58
C PRO A 57 18.33 -6.60 -19.23
N LEU A 58 17.11 -6.63 -19.78
CA LEU A 58 16.05 -5.66 -19.48
C LEU A 58 15.60 -5.63 -18.01
N LEU A 59 15.85 -6.68 -17.22
CA LEU A 59 15.58 -6.66 -15.77
C LEU A 59 16.46 -5.63 -15.05
N ARG A 60 17.60 -5.23 -15.62
CA ARG A 60 18.43 -4.15 -15.08
C ARG A 60 17.89 -2.76 -15.37
N GLU A 61 17.08 -2.64 -16.42
CA GLU A 61 16.40 -1.38 -16.78
C GLU A 61 15.09 -1.20 -15.99
N ALA A 62 14.58 -2.27 -15.36
CA ALA A 62 13.39 -2.22 -14.53
C ALA A 62 13.75 -1.72 -13.10
N PRO A 63 13.15 -0.62 -12.63
CA PRO A 63 13.32 -0.21 -11.25
C PRO A 63 12.70 -1.24 -10.31
N SER A 64 13.31 -1.42 -9.14
CA SER A 64 12.82 -2.31 -8.10
C SER A 64 12.26 -1.49 -6.93
N THR A 65 11.20 -1.99 -6.30
CA THR A 65 10.71 -1.44 -5.04
C THR A 65 10.74 -2.52 -3.97
N VAL A 66 11.32 -2.19 -2.83
CA VAL A 66 11.43 -3.08 -1.67
C VAL A 66 10.65 -2.48 -0.51
N ALA A 67 9.64 -3.21 -0.03
CA ALA A 67 8.88 -2.80 1.14
C ALA A 67 9.51 -3.34 2.43
N LEU A 68 9.62 -2.48 3.45
CA LEU A 68 10.30 -2.75 4.70
C LEU A 68 9.34 -2.71 5.89
N LEU A 69 9.50 -3.66 6.81
CA LEU A 69 8.81 -3.65 8.10
C LEU A 69 9.54 -2.67 9.03
N ALA A 70 8.83 -1.65 9.51
CA ALA A 70 9.45 -0.50 10.16
C ALA A 70 10.01 -0.84 11.54
N ASP A 71 9.33 -1.72 12.28
CA ASP A 71 9.66 -2.05 13.66
C ASP A 71 9.45 -3.54 14.01
N GLU A 72 9.75 -3.88 15.26
CA GLU A 72 9.60 -5.24 15.80
C GLU A 72 8.15 -5.71 15.86
N ARG A 73 7.17 -4.81 16.03
CA ARG A 73 5.75 -5.16 16.06
C ARG A 73 5.31 -5.59 14.66
N ASP A 74 5.65 -4.81 13.64
CA ASP A 74 5.33 -5.13 12.25
C ASP A 74 6.04 -6.42 11.80
N PHE A 75 7.30 -6.57 12.19
CA PHE A 75 8.04 -7.81 11.96
C PHE A 75 7.39 -9.02 12.62
N THR A 76 6.98 -8.90 13.88
CA THR A 76 6.30 -9.96 14.61
C THR A 76 4.97 -10.32 13.96
N ALA A 77 4.21 -9.34 13.47
CA ALA A 77 2.97 -9.59 12.74
C ALA A 77 3.22 -10.45 11.50
N MET A 78 4.31 -10.23 10.77
CA MET A 78 4.63 -11.00 9.57
C MET A 78 5.32 -12.34 9.80
N ARG A 79 5.80 -12.63 11.03
CA ARG A 79 6.60 -13.84 11.32
C ARG A 79 5.92 -15.16 10.98
N HIS A 80 4.60 -15.22 10.93
CA HIS A 80 3.87 -16.43 10.59
C HIS A 80 3.87 -16.73 9.08
N HIS A 81 4.30 -15.79 8.24
CA HIS A 81 4.43 -15.96 6.79
C HIS A 81 5.89 -16.26 6.39
N PRO A 82 6.13 -17.17 5.42
CA PRO A 82 7.43 -17.25 4.76
C PRO A 82 7.75 -15.96 3.99
N PRO A 83 9.00 -15.48 3.95
CA PRO A 83 10.22 -16.05 4.54
C PRO A 83 10.51 -15.60 5.98
N TYR A 84 9.64 -14.82 6.61
CA TYR A 84 9.90 -14.18 7.91
C TYR A 84 10.02 -15.15 9.08
N ALA A 85 9.38 -16.32 9.00
CA ALA A 85 9.38 -17.34 10.05
C ALA A 85 10.79 -17.83 10.48
N GLY A 86 11.78 -17.78 9.57
CA GLY A 86 13.15 -18.22 9.84
C GLY A 86 14.07 -17.13 10.40
N ILE A 87 13.58 -15.90 10.56
CA ILE A 87 14.40 -14.75 10.97
C ILE A 87 14.19 -14.47 12.46
N ALA A 88 15.30 -14.33 13.19
CA ALA A 88 15.30 -14.32 14.66
C ALA A 88 14.55 -13.12 15.27
N ASP A 89 14.86 -11.92 14.79
CA ASP A 89 14.36 -10.64 15.28
C ASP A 89 14.37 -9.58 14.16
N HIS A 90 13.80 -8.40 14.43
CA HIS A 90 13.76 -7.30 13.47
C HIS A 90 15.16 -6.82 13.06
N ALA A 91 16.13 -6.83 13.98
CA ALA A 91 17.49 -6.44 13.65
C ALA A 91 18.16 -7.41 12.65
N ALA A 92 17.92 -8.71 12.78
CA ALA A 92 18.36 -9.72 11.82
C ALA A 92 17.64 -9.56 10.47
N TYR A 93 16.35 -9.24 10.50
CA TYR A 93 15.59 -8.91 9.30
C TYR A 93 16.20 -7.71 8.56
N LEU A 94 16.47 -6.60 9.24
CA LEU A 94 17.07 -5.40 8.61
C LEU A 94 18.44 -5.71 8.00
N ARG A 95 19.28 -6.54 8.65
CA ARG A 95 20.56 -6.98 8.06
C ARG A 95 20.37 -7.80 6.77
N VAL A 96 19.38 -8.69 6.74
CA VAL A 96 19.05 -9.46 5.52
C VAL A 96 18.56 -8.53 4.41
N MET A 97 17.71 -7.55 4.74
CA MET A 97 17.22 -6.57 3.78
C MET A 97 18.34 -5.66 3.25
N GLU A 98 19.26 -5.20 4.11
CA GLU A 98 20.45 -4.46 3.67
C GLU A 98 21.31 -5.26 2.70
N GLN A 99 21.52 -6.55 2.97
CA GLN A 99 22.29 -7.40 2.08
C GLN A 99 21.60 -7.54 0.70
N LEU A 100 20.28 -7.70 0.67
CA LEU A 100 19.49 -7.70 -0.56
C LEU A 100 19.66 -6.39 -1.33
N LEU A 101 19.51 -5.25 -0.67
CA LEU A 101 19.63 -3.93 -1.28
C LEU A 101 21.03 -3.69 -1.85
N ARG A 102 22.08 -4.05 -1.10
CA ARG A 102 23.46 -3.96 -1.60
C ARG A 102 23.67 -4.84 -2.83
N THR A 103 23.08 -6.03 -2.88
CA THR A 103 23.12 -6.89 -4.06
C THR A 103 22.42 -6.25 -5.26
N LEU A 104 21.25 -5.63 -5.07
CA LEU A 104 20.55 -4.90 -6.14
C LEU A 104 21.37 -3.72 -6.66
N THR A 105 21.96 -2.93 -5.76
CA THR A 105 22.86 -1.82 -6.12
C THR A 105 24.09 -2.31 -6.88
N ALA A 106 24.73 -3.39 -6.44
CA ALA A 106 25.89 -3.97 -7.14
C ALA A 106 25.55 -4.50 -8.54
N GLN A 107 24.28 -4.84 -8.80
CA GLN A 107 23.76 -5.22 -10.11
C GLN A 107 23.33 -4.02 -10.96
N GLY A 108 23.43 -2.80 -10.44
CA GLY A 108 23.03 -1.57 -11.12
C GLY A 108 21.52 -1.32 -11.14
N VAL A 109 20.74 -1.99 -10.28
CA VAL A 109 19.28 -1.86 -10.23
C VAL A 109 18.91 -0.63 -9.40
N HIS A 110 18.20 0.32 -10.02
CA HIS A 110 17.64 1.47 -9.29
C HIS A 110 16.55 0.97 -8.33
N THR A 111 16.73 1.23 -7.04
CA THR A 111 15.86 0.68 -5.99
C THR A 111 15.20 1.81 -5.20
N THR A 112 13.89 1.71 -5.03
CA THR A 112 13.14 2.54 -4.07
C THR A 112 12.68 1.67 -2.90
N LEU A 113 12.50 2.32 -1.76
CA LEU A 113 12.02 1.71 -0.53
C LEU A 113 10.62 2.23 -0.22
N ALA A 114 9.79 1.38 0.36
CA ALA A 114 8.48 1.73 0.89
C ALA A 114 8.31 1.10 2.29
N LEU A 115 7.35 1.56 3.08
CA LEU A 115 6.94 0.84 4.29
C LEU A 115 5.92 -0.25 3.97
N PHE A 116 6.09 -1.39 4.62
CA PHE A 116 5.15 -2.48 4.60
C PHE A 116 4.33 -2.42 5.90
N ASP A 117 3.03 -2.13 5.80
CA ASP A 117 2.10 -2.17 6.94
C ASP A 117 1.36 -3.52 6.93
N PRO A 118 1.61 -4.42 7.89
CA PRO A 118 0.96 -5.74 7.94
C PRO A 118 -0.56 -5.68 8.06
N ALA A 119 -1.09 -4.70 8.80
CA ALA A 119 -2.54 -4.58 8.98
C ALA A 119 -3.23 -4.13 7.68
N ARG A 120 -2.63 -3.15 6.97
CA ARG A 120 -3.11 -2.75 5.63
C ARG A 120 -2.94 -3.89 4.62
N PHE A 121 -1.86 -4.69 4.71
CA PHE A 121 -1.66 -5.85 3.85
C PHE A 121 -2.74 -6.92 4.04
N GLU A 122 -3.10 -7.25 5.29
CA GLU A 122 -4.17 -8.20 5.58
C GLU A 122 -5.52 -7.74 5.00
N ALA A 123 -5.86 -6.45 5.17
CA ALA A 123 -7.07 -5.85 4.58
C ALA A 123 -7.04 -5.91 3.04
N TYR A 124 -5.90 -5.54 2.43
CA TYR A 124 -5.70 -5.64 0.98
C TYR A 124 -5.91 -7.07 0.47
N CYS A 125 -5.36 -8.07 1.16
CA CYS A 125 -5.55 -9.47 0.80
C CYS A 125 -7.01 -9.93 0.96
N ALA A 126 -7.70 -9.49 2.02
CA ALA A 126 -9.11 -9.82 2.23
C ALA A 126 -10.00 -9.23 1.11
N ASP A 127 -9.82 -7.94 0.80
CA ASP A 127 -10.60 -7.23 -0.22
C ASP A 127 -10.35 -7.81 -1.62
N ALA A 128 -9.09 -8.09 -1.95
CA ALA A 128 -8.70 -8.65 -3.24
C ALA A 128 -8.84 -10.19 -3.33
N ARG A 129 -9.25 -10.85 -2.24
CA ARG A 129 -9.33 -12.32 -2.11
C ARG A 129 -8.02 -13.03 -2.48
N LEU A 130 -6.91 -12.55 -1.93
CA LEU A 130 -5.57 -13.08 -2.15
C LEU A 130 -5.06 -13.86 -0.93
N ASP A 131 -4.21 -14.86 -1.18
CA ASP A 131 -3.52 -15.59 -0.10
C ASP A 131 -2.37 -14.73 0.48
N PRO A 132 -2.45 -14.30 1.76
CA PRO A 132 -1.39 -13.50 2.39
C PRO A 132 -0.06 -14.25 2.55
N GLY A 133 -0.09 -15.59 2.54
CA GLY A 133 1.11 -16.44 2.60
C GLY A 133 1.95 -16.38 1.32
N SER A 134 1.36 -16.04 0.18
CA SER A 134 2.06 -16.07 -1.11
C SER A 134 2.99 -14.87 -1.33
N ALA A 135 4.16 -15.12 -1.94
CA ALA A 135 5.06 -14.05 -2.35
C ALA A 135 4.42 -13.10 -3.37
N GLY A 136 3.57 -13.63 -4.26
CA GLY A 136 2.86 -12.82 -5.26
C GLY A 136 1.93 -11.78 -4.65
N SER A 137 1.21 -12.12 -3.58
CA SER A 137 0.36 -11.15 -2.85
C SER A 137 1.19 -10.01 -2.25
N ARG A 138 2.33 -10.34 -1.63
CA ARG A 138 3.23 -9.32 -1.06
C ARG A 138 3.84 -8.43 -2.15
N THR A 139 4.28 -9.00 -3.27
CA THR A 139 4.80 -8.21 -4.40
C THR A 139 3.74 -7.29 -4.98
N ARG A 140 2.48 -7.75 -5.12
CA ARG A 140 1.36 -6.92 -5.58
C ARG A 140 1.05 -5.79 -4.61
N TYR A 141 1.01 -6.08 -3.31
CA TYR A 141 0.82 -5.06 -2.28
C TYR A 141 1.96 -4.03 -2.27
N THR A 142 3.21 -4.47 -2.36
CA THR A 142 4.36 -3.56 -2.49
C THR A 142 4.23 -2.65 -3.72
N ALA A 143 3.76 -3.17 -4.85
CA ALA A 143 3.52 -2.36 -6.05
C ALA A 143 2.40 -1.32 -5.85
N ASP A 144 1.35 -1.67 -5.12
CA ASP A 144 0.25 -0.76 -4.78
C ASP A 144 0.72 0.38 -3.86
N VAL A 145 1.49 0.05 -2.81
CA VAL A 145 2.12 1.03 -1.93
C VAL A 145 3.08 1.94 -2.71
N ALA A 146 3.88 1.37 -3.63
CA ALA A 146 4.77 2.15 -4.47
C ALA A 146 4.01 3.13 -5.38
N ALA A 147 2.90 2.69 -5.96
CA ALA A 147 2.04 3.53 -6.80
C ALA A 147 1.37 4.67 -6.00
N ALA A 148 1.12 4.48 -4.70
CA ALA A 148 0.61 5.52 -3.81
C ALA A 148 1.65 6.63 -3.51
N GLY A 149 2.94 6.39 -3.79
CA GLY A 149 3.99 7.41 -3.80
C GLY A 149 4.73 7.63 -2.47
N ALA A 150 4.48 6.83 -1.44
CA ALA A 150 5.21 6.88 -0.17
C ALA A 150 6.55 6.12 -0.27
N THR A 151 7.41 6.52 -1.21
CA THR A 151 8.68 5.84 -1.50
C THR A 151 9.89 6.75 -1.35
N VAL A 152 11.02 6.18 -0.92
CA VAL A 152 12.31 6.87 -0.78
C VAL A 152 13.37 6.14 -1.63
N PRO A 153 14.20 6.83 -2.42
CA PRO A 153 15.27 6.18 -3.18
C PRO A 153 16.32 5.56 -2.24
N TYR A 154 16.90 4.45 -2.66
CA TYR A 154 18.03 3.80 -1.98
C TYR A 154 19.32 4.02 -2.75
N ASP A 155 20.27 4.73 -2.13
CA ASP A 155 21.58 5.05 -2.73
C ASP A 155 22.75 4.41 -1.95
N GLY A 156 22.48 3.39 -1.13
CA GLY A 156 23.49 2.65 -0.37
C GLY A 156 23.62 3.03 1.12
N GLN A 157 22.76 3.91 1.63
CA GLN A 157 22.74 4.30 3.03
C GLN A 157 22.33 3.12 3.95
N PRO A 158 22.74 3.10 5.23
CA PRO A 158 22.21 2.14 6.22
C PRO A 158 20.70 2.28 6.41
N LEU A 159 19.98 1.17 6.61
CA LEU A 159 18.52 1.21 6.76
C LEU A 159 18.07 1.97 8.01
N GLU A 160 18.87 1.93 9.08
CA GLU A 160 18.63 2.70 10.30
C GLU A 160 18.56 4.22 10.07
N GLN A 161 19.24 4.74 9.04
CA GLN A 161 19.19 6.16 8.67
C GLN A 161 18.01 6.48 7.74
N LEU A 162 17.60 5.52 6.92
CA LEU A 162 16.48 5.68 5.98
C LEU A 162 15.12 5.43 6.62
N LEU A 163 15.03 4.59 7.65
CA LEU A 163 13.78 4.24 8.33
C LEU A 163 13.02 5.48 8.85
N PRO A 164 13.64 6.44 9.54
CA PRO A 164 12.93 7.68 9.94
C PRO A 164 12.40 8.48 8.75
N VAL A 165 13.13 8.52 7.63
CA VAL A 165 12.70 9.23 6.41
C VAL A 165 11.54 8.51 5.74
N LEU A 166 11.55 7.17 5.74
CA LEU A 166 10.46 6.34 5.24
C LEU A 166 9.19 6.47 6.08
N LEU A 167 9.34 6.50 7.41
CA LEU A 167 8.24 6.76 8.34
C LEU A 167 7.61 8.13 8.07
N ASP A 168 8.42 9.19 7.98
CA ASP A 168 7.92 10.52 7.66
C ASP A 168 7.23 10.59 6.29
N ALA A 169 7.76 9.92 5.27
CA ALA A 169 7.13 9.84 3.95
C ALA A 169 5.78 9.09 4.00
N SER A 170 5.70 8.01 4.79
CA SER A 170 4.48 7.22 5.00
C SER A 170 3.43 8.00 5.79
N ASP A 171 3.83 8.70 6.85
CA ASP A 171 2.95 9.53 7.67
C ASP A 171 2.35 10.68 6.84
N ARG A 172 3.19 11.39 6.07
CA ARG A 172 2.73 12.42 5.13
C ARG A 172 1.72 11.87 4.12
N ARG A 173 1.89 10.63 3.67
CA ARG A 173 0.95 9.97 2.77
C ARG A 173 -0.37 9.63 3.47
N ALA A 174 -0.30 9.10 4.69
CA ALA A 174 -1.47 8.78 5.49
C ALA A 174 -2.30 10.04 5.80
N ASP A 175 -1.65 11.16 6.11
CA ASP A 175 -2.30 12.45 6.32
C ASP A 175 -3.02 12.94 5.06
N LEU A 176 -2.40 12.78 3.88
CA LEU A 176 -3.02 13.14 2.60
C LEU A 176 -4.25 12.25 2.30
N GLU A 177 -4.15 10.95 2.55
CA GLU A 177 -5.27 10.02 2.43
C GLU A 177 -6.43 10.41 3.35
N HIS A 178 -6.13 10.73 4.60
CA HIS A 178 -7.11 11.17 5.57
C HIS A 178 -7.78 12.50 5.16
N ALA A 179 -6.99 13.50 4.78
CA ALA A 179 -7.50 14.79 4.30
C ALA A 179 -8.41 14.62 3.07
N THR A 180 -8.03 13.74 2.13
CA THR A 180 -8.83 13.43 0.94
C THR A 180 -10.16 12.80 1.31
N LEU A 181 -10.17 11.85 2.26
CA LEU A 181 -11.39 11.22 2.75
C LEU A 181 -12.32 12.23 3.43
N LEU A 182 -11.77 13.14 4.25
CA LEU A 182 -12.56 14.20 4.89
C LEU A 182 -13.22 15.12 3.87
N LEU A 183 -12.50 15.51 2.81
CA LEU A 183 -13.06 16.31 1.73
C LEU A 183 -14.15 15.55 0.97
N ALA A 184 -13.91 14.29 0.63
CA ALA A 184 -14.87 13.46 -0.11
C ALA A 184 -16.16 13.17 0.68
N THR A 185 -16.09 13.19 2.01
CA THR A 185 -17.23 12.90 2.91
C THR A 185 -17.91 14.15 3.46
N ALA A 186 -17.47 15.35 3.06
CA ALA A 186 -18.00 16.61 3.55
C ALA A 186 -19.46 16.89 3.14
N GLY A 187 -19.93 16.26 2.05
CA GLY A 187 -21.30 16.39 1.55
C GLY A 187 -21.60 17.76 0.92
N ASP A 188 -22.90 18.02 0.71
CA ASP A 188 -23.39 19.22 0.03
C ASP A 188 -23.84 20.31 1.01
N CYS A 189 -23.64 21.57 0.62
CA CYS A 189 -24.13 22.71 1.38
C CYS A 189 -25.65 22.79 1.36
N ALA A 190 -26.28 22.81 2.54
CA ALA A 190 -27.74 22.88 2.67
C ALA A 190 -28.38 24.15 2.07
N THR A 191 -27.62 25.23 1.87
CA THR A 191 -28.15 26.51 1.37
C THR A 191 -28.00 26.67 -0.14
N CYS A 192 -26.85 26.28 -0.70
CA CYS A 192 -26.53 26.50 -2.12
C CYS A 192 -26.34 25.21 -2.94
N GLY A 193 -26.35 24.04 -2.30
CA GLY A 193 -26.21 22.74 -2.96
C GLY A 193 -24.81 22.44 -3.51
N ALA A 194 -23.81 23.27 -3.22
CA ALA A 194 -22.44 23.05 -3.66
C ALA A 194 -21.74 21.98 -2.79
N ASP A 195 -20.92 21.14 -3.42
CA ASP A 195 -20.02 20.21 -2.75
C ASP A 195 -19.06 20.99 -1.83
N ILE A 196 -19.15 20.72 -0.52
CA ILE A 196 -18.40 21.44 0.50
C ILE A 196 -16.91 21.17 0.37
N GLY A 197 -16.53 19.92 0.10
CA GLY A 197 -15.14 19.49 -0.03
C GLY A 197 -14.45 20.17 -1.21
N HIS A 198 -15.10 20.14 -2.37
CA HIS A 198 -14.61 20.81 -3.57
C HIS A 198 -14.50 22.33 -3.38
N ALA A 199 -15.54 22.96 -2.82
CA ALA A 199 -15.54 24.40 -2.57
C ALA A 199 -14.50 24.82 -1.52
N ALA A 200 -14.23 23.99 -0.50
CA ALA A 200 -13.17 24.23 0.47
C ALA A 200 -11.78 24.11 -0.17
N TYR A 201 -11.54 23.05 -0.94
CA TYR A 201 -10.28 22.83 -1.65
C TYR A 201 -9.96 23.99 -2.61
N ALA A 202 -10.93 24.40 -3.44
CA ALA A 202 -10.74 25.50 -4.38
C ALA A 202 -10.35 26.82 -3.68
N ARG A 203 -11.04 27.14 -2.57
CA ARG A 203 -10.73 28.33 -1.76
C ARG A 203 -9.34 28.26 -1.12
N ALA A 204 -8.95 27.09 -0.61
CA ALA A 204 -7.64 26.88 -0.02
C ALA A 204 -6.51 27.01 -1.07
N ALA A 205 -6.70 26.42 -2.25
CA ALA A 205 -5.75 26.55 -3.37
C ALA A 205 -5.57 28.01 -3.80
N GLU A 206 -6.68 28.77 -3.94
CA GLU A 206 -6.62 30.20 -4.25
C GLU A 206 -5.89 31.00 -3.16
N ALA A 207 -6.17 30.72 -1.88
CA ALA A 207 -5.49 31.37 -0.77
C ALA A 207 -3.98 31.08 -0.77
N LEU A 208 -3.58 29.83 -1.04
CA LEU A 208 -2.17 29.43 -1.10
C LEU A 208 -1.44 30.10 -2.27
N MET A 209 -2.05 30.17 -3.45
CA MET A 209 -1.47 30.87 -4.61
C MET A 209 -1.26 32.35 -4.31
N ARG A 210 -2.27 33.03 -3.72
CA ARG A 210 -2.13 34.43 -3.32
C ARG A 210 -1.04 34.64 -2.27
N LEU A 211 -0.91 33.72 -1.33
CA LEU A 211 0.13 33.81 -0.30
C LEU A 211 1.52 33.61 -0.92
N ALA A 212 1.68 32.63 -1.83
CA ALA A 212 2.94 32.42 -2.56
C ALA A 212 3.33 33.63 -3.42
N GLU A 213 2.37 34.29 -4.08
CA GLU A 213 2.60 35.53 -4.83
C GLU A 213 2.99 36.69 -3.90
N ALA A 214 2.29 36.85 -2.77
CA ALA A 214 2.57 37.90 -1.80
C ALA A 214 3.91 37.72 -1.07
N ALA A 215 4.41 36.49 -0.95
CA ALA A 215 5.72 36.19 -0.35
C ALA A 215 6.89 36.74 -1.17
N GLY A 216 6.67 37.05 -2.45
CA GLY A 216 7.68 37.60 -3.34
C GLY A 216 8.71 36.56 -3.82
N PRO A 217 9.78 36.99 -4.48
CA PRO A 217 10.79 36.09 -5.03
C PRO A 217 11.63 35.42 -3.93
N GLY A 218 12.17 34.24 -4.26
CA GLY A 218 13.04 33.45 -3.37
C GLY A 218 12.49 32.06 -3.03
N GLU A 219 13.16 31.42 -2.08
CA GLU A 219 12.77 30.13 -1.52
C GLU A 219 11.92 30.35 -0.27
N HIS A 220 10.69 29.83 -0.30
CA HIS A 220 9.73 29.95 0.79
C HIS A 220 9.41 28.56 1.34
N HIS A 221 9.37 28.46 2.66
CA HIS A 221 8.91 27.28 3.38
C HIS A 221 7.66 27.62 4.17
N LEU A 222 6.54 27.03 3.77
CA LEU A 222 5.25 27.27 4.39
C LEU A 222 4.84 26.00 5.13
N VAL A 223 4.43 26.15 6.38
CA VAL A 223 3.87 25.05 7.18
C VAL A 223 2.44 25.43 7.53
N CYS A 224 1.50 24.55 7.19
CA CYS A 224 0.09 24.69 7.54
C CYS A 224 -0.29 23.55 8.47
N THR A 225 -0.95 23.90 9.57
CA THR A 225 -1.43 22.95 10.55
C THR A 225 -2.88 23.26 10.86
N VAL A 226 -3.76 22.27 10.73
CA VAL A 226 -5.19 22.42 10.96
C VAL A 226 -5.72 21.31 11.86
N PRO A 227 -6.62 21.62 12.81
CA PRO A 227 -7.33 20.60 13.57
C PRO A 227 -8.35 19.88 12.67
N ALA A 228 -8.37 18.55 12.73
CA ALA A 228 -9.26 17.69 11.94
C ALA A 228 -9.92 16.62 12.83
N GLY A 229 -10.87 17.05 13.66
CA GLY A 229 -11.48 16.19 14.68
C GLY A 229 -10.49 15.89 15.81
N ASP A 230 -10.25 14.61 16.08
CA ASP A 230 -9.31 14.13 17.11
C ASP A 230 -7.84 14.08 16.62
N VAL A 231 -7.60 14.32 15.32
CA VAL A 231 -6.27 14.30 14.70
C VAL A 231 -5.90 15.71 14.23
N GLN A 232 -4.61 16.00 14.21
CA GLN A 232 -4.06 17.25 13.68
C GLN A 232 -3.39 16.98 12.34
N LEU A 233 -3.82 17.68 11.28
CA LEU A 233 -3.21 17.57 9.96
C LEU A 233 -2.13 18.63 9.81
N SER A 234 -0.96 18.24 9.32
CA SER A 234 0.15 19.16 9.05
C SER A 234 0.71 18.93 7.66
N ALA A 235 0.97 20.02 6.92
CA ALA A 235 1.58 19.97 5.61
C ALA A 235 2.64 21.06 5.47
N ALA A 236 3.73 20.73 4.77
CA ALA A 236 4.78 21.66 4.42
C ALA A 236 4.90 21.81 2.90
N LEU A 237 5.02 23.05 2.43
CA LEU A 237 5.26 23.39 1.04
C LEU A 237 6.61 24.13 0.93
N HIS A 238 7.45 23.66 0.01
CA HIS A 238 8.60 24.42 -0.46
C HIS A 238 8.24 25.05 -1.81
N ALA A 239 8.22 26.38 -1.86
CA ALA A 239 7.91 27.13 -3.06
C ALA A 239 9.13 27.95 -3.48
N ARG A 240 9.50 27.86 -4.76
CA ARG A 240 10.49 28.74 -5.38
C ARG A 240 9.76 29.69 -6.30
N SER A 241 9.83 30.97 -5.97
CA SER A 241 9.33 32.04 -6.83
C SER A 241 10.52 32.67 -7.53
N GLY A 242 10.59 32.51 -8.86
CA GLY A 242 11.59 33.22 -9.67
C GLY A 242 11.23 34.69 -9.80
N ASP A 243 12.24 35.56 -9.81
CA ASP A 243 12.05 36.91 -10.31
C ASP A 243 11.60 36.80 -11.77
N GLY A 244 10.43 37.34 -12.07
CA GLY A 244 9.91 37.40 -13.43
C GLY A 244 10.74 38.34 -14.30
N GLU A 245 11.96 37.94 -14.66
CA GLU A 245 12.66 38.43 -15.83
C GLU A 245 12.72 37.28 -16.83
N GLY A 246 11.70 37.24 -17.68
CA GLY A 246 11.70 36.38 -18.85
C GLY A 246 12.85 36.77 -19.78
N ASP A 247 13.77 35.84 -19.99
CA ASP A 247 14.36 35.60 -21.30
C ASP A 247 14.81 34.14 -21.39
N GLY A 248 14.58 33.52 -22.55
CA GLY A 248 15.21 32.25 -22.90
C GLY A 248 14.42 30.98 -22.62
N MET A 249 13.27 30.84 -23.27
CA MET A 249 12.79 29.55 -23.77
C MET A 249 13.93 28.73 -24.37
N LEU A 250 14.15 27.50 -23.90
CA LEU A 250 14.69 26.41 -24.72
C LEU A 250 14.11 25.07 -24.25
N LEU A 251 13.66 24.33 -25.26
CA LEU A 251 12.90 23.08 -25.27
C LEU A 251 13.56 21.91 -24.53
#